data_AF-A0A5P8M698-F1
#
_entry.id   AF-A0A5P8M698-F1
#
_cell.length_a   1.000
_cell.length_b   1.000
_cell.length_c   1.000
_cell.angle_alpha   90.00
_cell.angle_beta   90.00
_cell.angle_gamma   90.00
#
_symmetry.space_group_name_H-M   'P 1'
#
loop_
_entity.id
_entity.type
_entity.pdbx_description
1 polymer ?
#
loop_
_entity_poly.entity_id
_entity_poly.type
_entity_poly.pdbx_seq_one_letter_code
_entity_poly.pdbx_strand_id
1 'polypeptide(L)'
;MQLYANKKVRIYYTLQVNQYATPDIAMKNEAVWTWNRKGTETSKKDDAPELITGGKKFLKVDGANDEALQGAEFIITKGTGADLRYAQFMTGTESTEVQSTYDPTTAKYIKWITDKDTATKFVSNDKGNIEVRGLEYGDYELVETKAPDGFILPTKGVPFKVALNTWTATDQLTTIKNIPEGGLPSTGGPGIILFLLAGFLVMSGGAVWYKFGKRVPA
;
A
#
# COMPACT_ATOMS: atom_id res chain seq x y z
N MET A 1 -20.14 -21.70 -50.63
CA MET A 1 -19.71 -21.21 -49.30
C MET A 1 -20.63 -21.81 -48.24
N GLN A 2 -20.26 -22.93 -47.60
CA GLN A 2 -21.08 -23.52 -46.53
C GLN A 2 -20.26 -24.33 -45.52
N LEU A 3 -18.92 -24.27 -45.56
CA LEU A 3 -18.03 -25.15 -44.79
C LEU A 3 -18.21 -25.06 -43.26
N TYR A 4 -18.85 -24.00 -42.76
CA TYR A 4 -19.00 -23.76 -41.32
C TYR A 4 -20.46 -23.60 -40.87
N ALA A 5 -21.43 -23.99 -41.71
CA ALA A 5 -22.84 -24.01 -41.31
C ALA A 5 -23.05 -24.89 -40.06
N ASN A 6 -23.84 -24.40 -39.09
CA ASN A 6 -24.11 -25.04 -37.80
C ASN A 6 -22.88 -25.32 -36.92
N LYS A 7 -21.74 -24.67 -37.20
CA LYS A 7 -20.56 -24.71 -36.32
C LYS A 7 -20.58 -23.49 -35.40
N LYS A 8 -20.07 -23.66 -34.17
CA LYS A 8 -19.87 -22.55 -33.24
C LYS A 8 -18.66 -21.74 -33.68
N VAL A 9 -18.82 -20.44 -33.82
CA VAL A 9 -17.69 -19.49 -33.97
C VAL A 9 -17.29 -19.04 -32.58
N ARG A 10 -15.99 -19.05 -32.27
CA ARG A 10 -15.42 -18.48 -31.05
C ARG A 10 -14.40 -17.43 -31.46
N ILE A 11 -14.51 -16.25 -30.86
CA ILE A 11 -13.57 -15.14 -31.04
C ILE A 11 -12.83 -14.97 -29.72
N TYR A 12 -11.50 -14.94 -29.79
CA TYR A 12 -10.63 -14.69 -28.65
C TYR A 12 -9.92 -13.37 -28.88
N TYR A 13 -9.88 -12.52 -27.85
CA TYR A 13 -9.11 -11.29 -27.84
C TYR A 13 -8.60 -11.05 -26.43
N THR A 14 -7.52 -10.29 -26.31
CA THR A 14 -6.94 -9.88 -25.05
C THR A 14 -7.15 -8.39 -24.87
N LEU A 15 -7.42 -7.98 -23.62
CA LEU A 15 -7.47 -6.59 -23.22
C LEU A 15 -6.35 -6.33 -22.23
N GLN A 16 -5.76 -5.15 -22.33
CA GLN A 16 -4.79 -4.65 -21.38
C GLN A 16 -5.33 -3.36 -20.76
N VAL A 17 -5.39 -3.32 -19.43
CA VAL A 17 -5.69 -2.10 -18.68
C VAL A 17 -4.56 -1.10 -18.94
N ASN A 18 -4.91 0.17 -19.15
CA ASN A 18 -3.93 1.24 -19.37
C ASN A 18 -3.88 2.19 -18.16
N GLN A 19 -2.90 3.10 -18.18
CA GLN A 19 -2.63 4.08 -17.12
C GLN A 19 -3.78 5.07 -16.83
N TYR A 20 -4.81 5.13 -17.68
CA TYR A 20 -5.99 5.99 -17.46
C TYR A 20 -7.08 5.30 -16.63
N ALA A 21 -6.91 4.02 -16.28
CA ALA A 21 -7.83 3.33 -15.39
C ALA A 21 -7.87 4.00 -14.02
N THR A 22 -9.04 4.49 -13.65
CA THR A 22 -9.25 5.09 -12.33
C THR A 22 -9.65 3.99 -11.35
N PRO A 23 -9.02 3.90 -10.16
CA PRO A 23 -9.42 2.94 -9.15
C PRO A 23 -10.92 3.02 -8.84
N ASP A 24 -11.52 1.86 -8.64
CA ASP A 24 -12.93 1.68 -8.31
C ASP A 24 -13.94 2.11 -9.40
N ILE A 25 -13.47 2.42 -10.62
CA ILE A 25 -14.34 2.66 -11.78
C ILE A 25 -14.35 1.41 -12.66
N ALA A 26 -15.53 0.80 -12.80
CA ALA A 26 -15.74 -0.37 -13.64
C ALA A 26 -15.52 -0.04 -15.12
N MET A 27 -14.60 -0.76 -15.76
CA MET A 27 -14.39 -0.77 -17.20
C MET A 27 -15.27 -1.83 -17.83
N LYS A 28 -16.17 -1.40 -18.73
CA LYS A 28 -17.14 -2.28 -19.39
C LYS A 28 -16.66 -2.65 -20.79
N ASN A 29 -17.01 -3.85 -21.21
CA ASN A 29 -16.77 -4.30 -22.57
C ASN A 29 -18.05 -4.97 -23.11
N GLU A 30 -18.50 -4.50 -24.27
CA GLU A 30 -19.72 -4.97 -24.92
C GLU A 30 -19.37 -5.49 -26.32
N ALA A 31 -19.80 -6.70 -26.64
CA ALA A 31 -19.73 -7.24 -27.99
C ALA A 31 -21.11 -7.17 -28.66
N VAL A 32 -21.18 -6.53 -29.83
CA VAL A 32 -22.40 -6.46 -30.63
C VAL A 32 -22.23 -7.28 -31.90
N TRP A 33 -23.07 -8.30 -32.04
CA TRP A 33 -23.14 -9.15 -33.22
C TRP A 33 -24.23 -8.64 -34.13
N THR A 34 -23.90 -8.16 -35.33
CA THR A 34 -24.87 -7.66 -36.31
C THR A 34 -24.82 -8.51 -37.57
N TRP A 35 -25.99 -8.90 -38.09
CA TRP A 35 -26.10 -9.61 -39.37
C TRP A 35 -27.33 -9.16 -40.14
N ASN A 36 -27.23 -9.19 -41.47
CA ASN A 36 -28.32 -8.84 -42.39
C ASN A 36 -28.89 -10.10 -43.05
N ARG A 37 -30.22 -10.23 -43.03
CA ARG A 37 -30.94 -11.25 -43.78
C ARG A 37 -31.96 -10.57 -44.69
N LYS A 38 -31.69 -10.59 -46.01
CA LYS A 38 -32.60 -10.06 -47.05
C LYS A 38 -33.05 -8.60 -46.82
N GLY A 39 -32.13 -7.73 -46.41
CA GLY A 39 -32.42 -6.32 -46.17
C GLY A 39 -32.93 -6.01 -44.76
N THR A 40 -33.17 -7.01 -43.92
CA THR A 40 -33.46 -6.81 -42.49
C THR A 40 -32.19 -7.03 -41.67
N GLU A 41 -31.77 -6.01 -40.94
CA GLU A 41 -30.66 -6.09 -39.99
C GLU A 41 -31.16 -6.61 -38.64
N THR A 42 -30.39 -7.47 -38.00
CA THR A 42 -30.63 -7.95 -36.63
C THR A 42 -29.33 -7.87 -35.86
N SER A 43 -29.41 -7.51 -34.58
CA SER A 43 -28.26 -7.50 -33.70
C SER A 43 -28.52 -8.25 -32.39
N LYS A 44 -27.44 -8.75 -31.80
CA LYS A 44 -27.43 -9.33 -30.45
C LYS A 44 -26.26 -8.76 -29.67
N LYS A 45 -26.54 -8.32 -28.44
CA LYS A 45 -25.54 -7.84 -27.48
C LYS A 45 -25.08 -8.98 -26.57
N ASP A 46 -23.81 -8.91 -26.18
CA ASP A 46 -23.17 -9.79 -25.22
C ASP A 46 -22.25 -8.95 -24.32
N ASP A 47 -22.61 -8.85 -23.04
CA ASP A 47 -21.88 -8.06 -22.06
C ASP A 47 -20.79 -8.92 -21.40
N ALA A 48 -19.55 -8.43 -21.40
CA ALA A 48 -18.46 -9.08 -20.67
C ALA A 48 -18.50 -8.71 -19.18
N PRO A 49 -17.86 -9.51 -18.31
CA PRO A 49 -17.65 -9.13 -16.91
C PRO A 49 -16.97 -7.76 -16.80
N GLU A 50 -17.40 -6.98 -15.82
CA GLU A 50 -16.77 -5.69 -15.52
C GLU A 50 -15.35 -5.90 -15.01
N LEU A 51 -14.42 -5.08 -15.50
CA LEU A 51 -13.04 -5.07 -15.06
C LEU A 51 -12.82 -3.87 -14.14
N ILE A 52 -12.36 -4.12 -12.92
CA ILE A 52 -12.10 -3.09 -11.92
C ILE A 52 -10.69 -3.23 -11.39
N THR A 53 -10.07 -2.10 -11.10
CA THR A 53 -8.78 -2.03 -10.41
C THR A 53 -8.92 -1.18 -9.15
N GLY A 54 -8.06 -1.42 -8.18
CA GLY A 54 -8.03 -0.69 -6.93
C GLY A 54 -6.75 0.11 -6.74
N GLY A 55 -6.65 0.68 -5.55
CA GLY A 55 -5.48 1.41 -5.11
C GLY A 55 -5.51 1.65 -3.61
N LYS A 56 -4.40 2.18 -3.09
CA LYS A 56 -4.25 2.55 -1.69
C LYS A 56 -3.35 3.79 -1.59
N LYS A 57 -3.61 4.62 -0.59
CA LYS A 57 -2.77 5.77 -0.22
C LYS A 57 -2.19 5.55 1.18
N PHE A 58 -0.97 6.02 1.37
CA PHE A 58 -0.27 5.97 2.64
C PHE A 58 0.34 7.33 2.96
N LEU A 59 0.55 7.57 4.26
CA LEU A 59 1.25 8.75 4.76
C LEU A 59 2.45 8.33 5.58
N LYS A 60 3.64 8.73 5.14
CA LYS A 60 4.88 8.51 5.84
C LYS A 60 5.12 9.65 6.83
N VAL A 61 5.28 9.31 8.11
CA VAL A 61 5.52 10.28 9.17
C VAL A 61 6.60 9.84 10.16
N ASP A 62 7.09 10.80 10.93
CA ASP A 62 7.85 10.59 12.15
C ASP A 62 6.93 10.05 13.25
N GLY A 63 7.36 8.98 13.91
CA GLY A 63 6.62 8.37 15.01
C GLY A 63 6.57 9.22 16.28
N ALA A 64 7.43 10.22 16.43
CA ALA A 64 7.51 11.09 17.61
C ALA A 64 6.57 12.30 17.55
N ASN A 65 6.42 12.93 16.39
CA ASN A 65 5.68 14.19 16.22
C ASN A 65 4.66 14.19 15.06
N ASP A 66 4.51 13.07 14.35
CA ASP A 66 3.62 12.92 13.18
C ASP A 66 3.94 13.87 12.00
N GLU A 67 5.13 14.46 11.96
CA GLU A 67 5.59 15.26 10.81
C GLU A 67 5.83 14.37 9.60
N ALA A 68 5.49 14.87 8.41
CA ALA A 68 5.65 14.15 7.16
C ALA A 68 7.12 13.89 6.83
N LEU A 69 7.43 12.68 6.36
CA LEU A 69 8.79 12.30 5.98
C LEU A 69 8.90 12.02 4.49
N GLN A 70 9.83 12.72 3.84
CA GLN A 70 10.18 12.54 2.43
C GLN A 70 11.31 11.52 2.26
N GLY A 71 11.35 10.85 1.11
CA GLY A 71 12.52 10.11 0.64
C GLY A 71 12.65 8.69 1.15
N ALA A 72 11.72 8.20 1.98
CA ALA A 72 11.60 6.77 2.27
C ALA A 72 11.26 6.00 0.98
N GLU A 73 11.96 4.89 0.74
CA GLU A 73 11.75 4.00 -0.41
C GLU A 73 11.05 2.72 0.04
N PHE A 74 10.05 2.29 -0.73
CA PHE A 74 9.25 1.09 -0.48
C PHE A 74 9.17 0.20 -1.71
N ILE A 75 8.86 -1.08 -1.49
CA ILE A 75 8.41 -2.03 -2.50
C ILE A 75 7.11 -2.69 -2.03
N ILE A 76 6.30 -3.18 -2.98
CA ILE A 76 5.06 -3.90 -2.68
C ILE A 76 5.28 -5.39 -2.89
N THR A 77 4.82 -6.19 -1.93
CA THR A 77 4.85 -7.64 -2.00
C THR A 77 3.46 -8.24 -1.91
N LYS A 78 3.33 -9.47 -2.42
CA LYS A 78 2.19 -10.36 -2.15
C LYS A 78 2.67 -11.77 -1.89
N GLY A 79 1.86 -12.55 -1.17
CA GLY A 79 2.22 -13.91 -0.78
C GLY A 79 3.35 -13.95 0.26
N THR A 80 3.72 -15.15 0.68
CA THR A 80 4.71 -15.38 1.74
C THR A 80 5.55 -16.61 1.44
N GLY A 81 6.76 -16.71 2.01
CA GLY A 81 7.61 -17.89 1.83
C GLY A 81 7.95 -18.13 0.36
N ALA A 82 7.70 -19.34 -0.14
CA ALA A 82 7.94 -19.71 -1.54
C ALA A 82 7.06 -18.94 -2.55
N ASP A 83 5.91 -18.44 -2.09
CA ASP A 83 4.96 -17.70 -2.92
C ASP A 83 5.16 -16.18 -2.87
N LEU A 84 6.18 -15.71 -2.15
CA LEU A 84 6.50 -14.28 -2.08
C LEU A 84 6.83 -13.75 -3.49
N ARG A 85 6.14 -12.67 -3.88
CA ARG A 85 6.38 -11.95 -5.13
C ARG A 85 6.49 -10.46 -4.87
N TYR A 86 7.25 -9.78 -5.71
CA TYR A 86 7.45 -8.34 -5.70
C TYR A 86 6.74 -7.69 -6.90
N ALA A 87 6.16 -6.51 -6.69
CA ALA A 87 5.53 -5.76 -7.75
C ALA A 87 6.58 -5.07 -8.64
N GLN A 88 6.51 -5.32 -9.95
CA GLN A 88 7.28 -4.62 -10.97
C GLN A 88 6.29 -3.96 -11.95
N PHE A 89 6.24 -2.64 -11.94
CA PHE A 89 5.42 -1.84 -12.84
C PHE A 89 6.16 -1.61 -14.15
N MET A 90 5.42 -1.71 -15.25
CA MET A 90 5.94 -1.62 -16.61
C MET A 90 5.43 -0.34 -17.28
N THR A 91 6.29 0.33 -18.05
CA THR A 91 5.91 1.53 -18.83
C THR A 91 5.50 1.20 -20.26
N GLY A 92 5.91 0.04 -20.77
CA GLY A 92 5.67 -0.41 -22.14
C GLY A 92 4.54 -1.42 -22.28
N THR A 93 4.36 -1.92 -23.50
CA THR A 93 3.63 -3.18 -23.77
C THR A 93 4.60 -4.36 -23.84
N GLU A 94 5.90 -4.09 -23.93
CA GLU A 94 6.95 -5.12 -23.93
C GLU A 94 7.44 -5.42 -22.51
N SER A 95 7.90 -6.65 -22.30
CA SER A 95 8.33 -7.12 -20.97
C SER A 95 9.68 -6.57 -20.49
N THR A 96 10.29 -5.65 -21.23
CA THR A 96 11.63 -5.08 -20.99
C THR A 96 11.59 -3.66 -20.44
N GLU A 97 10.47 -2.95 -20.58
CA GLU A 97 10.33 -1.56 -20.16
C GLU A 97 9.82 -1.45 -18.72
N VAL A 98 10.76 -1.53 -17.78
CA VAL A 98 10.50 -1.52 -16.33
C VAL A 98 10.55 -0.10 -15.78
N GLN A 99 9.64 0.19 -14.85
CA GLN A 99 9.64 1.42 -14.08
C GLN A 99 10.47 1.23 -12.79
N SER A 100 11.64 1.85 -12.70
CA SER A 100 12.50 1.76 -11.50
C SER A 100 11.89 2.47 -10.29
N THR A 101 11.25 3.62 -10.51
CA THR A 101 10.53 4.38 -9.48
C THR A 101 9.11 4.63 -9.96
N TYR A 102 8.13 4.29 -9.12
CA TYR A 102 6.72 4.35 -9.45
C TYR A 102 6.30 5.75 -9.90
N ASP A 103 5.62 5.79 -11.04
CA ASP A 103 4.94 6.97 -11.56
C ASP A 103 3.57 6.54 -12.09
N PRO A 104 2.48 7.02 -11.47
CA PRO A 104 1.12 6.62 -11.83
C PRO A 104 0.73 7.05 -13.27
N THR A 105 1.45 8.01 -13.86
CA THR A 105 1.14 8.52 -15.21
C THR A 105 1.72 7.65 -16.32
N THR A 106 2.74 6.85 -16.01
CA THR A 106 3.43 5.98 -16.97
C THR A 106 3.27 4.49 -16.65
N ALA A 107 2.78 4.14 -15.47
CA ALA A 107 2.48 2.76 -15.06
C ALA A 107 1.34 2.15 -15.88
N LYS A 108 1.62 1.13 -16.69
CA LYS A 108 0.62 0.44 -17.53
C LYS A 108 0.11 -0.87 -16.94
N TYR A 109 1.02 -1.76 -16.57
CA TYR A 109 0.67 -3.05 -15.98
C TYR A 109 1.70 -3.52 -14.95
N ILE A 110 1.30 -4.49 -14.14
CA ILE A 110 2.09 -5.02 -13.03
C ILE A 110 2.51 -6.45 -13.35
N LYS A 111 3.80 -6.73 -13.22
CA LYS A 111 4.36 -8.09 -13.19
C LYS A 111 4.72 -8.45 -11.76
N TRP A 112 4.42 -9.69 -11.38
CA TRP A 112 4.79 -10.25 -10.08
C TRP A 112 6.04 -11.10 -10.25
N ILE A 113 7.17 -10.62 -9.74
CA ILE A 113 8.49 -11.21 -9.94
C ILE A 113 9.03 -11.80 -8.63
N THR A 114 10.05 -12.66 -8.72
CA THR A 114 10.74 -13.24 -7.55
C THR A 114 12.00 -12.48 -7.17
N ASP A 115 12.56 -11.71 -8.10
CA ASP A 115 13.74 -10.88 -7.86
C ASP A 115 13.32 -9.57 -7.19
N LYS A 116 13.90 -9.29 -6.02
CA LYS A 116 13.61 -8.09 -5.25
C LYS A 116 14.26 -6.84 -5.85
N ASP A 117 15.44 -7.00 -6.45
CA ASP A 117 16.28 -5.86 -6.84
C ASP A 117 15.73 -5.13 -8.06
N THR A 118 14.89 -5.82 -8.84
CA THR A 118 14.19 -5.27 -10.01
C THR A 118 12.74 -4.86 -9.72
N ALA A 119 12.31 -4.89 -8.45
CA ALA A 119 11.00 -4.41 -8.03
C ALA A 119 10.90 -2.88 -8.18
N THR A 120 9.70 -2.38 -8.48
CA THR A 120 9.48 -0.94 -8.61
C THR A 120 9.47 -0.28 -7.24
N LYS A 121 10.25 0.79 -7.10
CA LYS A 121 10.36 1.56 -5.87
C LYS A 121 9.27 2.61 -5.76
N PHE A 122 8.68 2.76 -4.59
CA PHE A 122 7.76 3.84 -4.26
C PHE A 122 8.47 4.81 -3.32
N VAL A 123 8.48 6.09 -3.62
CA VAL A 123 9.18 7.10 -2.82
C VAL A 123 8.17 8.04 -2.19
N SER A 124 8.26 8.22 -0.87
CA SER A 124 7.46 9.23 -0.17
C SER A 124 7.85 10.64 -0.62
N ASN A 125 6.85 11.45 -0.97
CA ASN A 125 7.08 12.82 -1.43
C ASN A 125 7.32 13.80 -0.26
N ASP A 126 7.47 15.08 -0.59
CA ASP A 126 7.63 16.21 0.36
C ASP A 126 6.55 16.30 1.45
N LYS A 127 5.37 15.76 1.16
CA LYS A 127 4.24 15.67 2.09
C LYS A 127 4.08 14.28 2.71
N GLY A 128 5.08 13.41 2.57
CA GLY A 128 5.06 12.03 3.05
C GLY A 128 4.09 11.12 2.30
N ASN A 129 3.45 11.58 1.23
CA ASN A 129 2.43 10.79 0.55
C ASN A 129 3.08 9.70 -0.30
N ILE A 130 2.46 8.54 -0.27
CA ILE A 130 2.74 7.42 -1.15
C ILE A 130 1.41 6.96 -1.73
N GLU A 131 1.34 6.79 -3.04
CA GLU A 131 0.15 6.28 -3.70
C GLU A 131 0.47 5.08 -4.58
N VAL A 132 -0.47 4.13 -4.61
CA VAL A 132 -0.46 3.02 -5.54
C VAL A 132 -1.83 2.87 -6.19
N ARG A 133 -1.82 2.73 -7.52
CA ARG A 133 -2.99 2.48 -8.37
C ARG A 133 -2.72 1.27 -9.26
N GLY A 134 -3.78 0.62 -9.75
CA GLY A 134 -3.64 -0.47 -10.71
C GLY A 134 -3.53 -1.86 -10.06
N LEU A 135 -3.65 -1.97 -8.73
CA LEU A 135 -3.62 -3.25 -8.04
C LEU A 135 -4.99 -3.94 -8.14
N GLU A 136 -4.98 -5.25 -8.35
CA GLU A 136 -6.17 -6.08 -8.15
C GLU A 136 -6.57 -6.07 -6.66
N TYR A 137 -7.85 -6.28 -6.39
CA TYR A 137 -8.31 -6.44 -5.02
C TYR A 137 -7.65 -7.65 -4.36
N GLY A 138 -7.15 -7.47 -3.14
CA GLY A 138 -6.37 -8.49 -2.45
C GLY A 138 -5.56 -7.93 -1.30
N ASP A 139 -4.76 -8.83 -0.71
CA ASP A 139 -3.90 -8.55 0.44
C ASP A 139 -2.44 -8.45 -0.01
N TYR A 140 -1.75 -7.44 0.50
CA TYR A 140 -0.41 -7.04 0.11
C TYR A 140 0.38 -6.58 1.34
N GLU A 141 1.68 -6.39 1.17
CA GLU A 141 2.52 -5.78 2.18
C GLU A 141 3.41 -4.70 1.53
N LEU A 142 3.50 -3.55 2.19
CA LEU A 142 4.36 -2.44 1.80
C LEU A 142 5.64 -2.52 2.65
N VAL A 143 6.75 -2.87 2.02
CA VAL A 143 8.04 -3.12 2.69
C VAL A 143 8.94 -1.91 2.47
N GLU A 144 9.35 -1.26 3.56
CA GLU A 144 10.33 -0.18 3.51
C GLU A 144 11.72 -0.76 3.22
N THR A 145 12.36 -0.29 2.16
CA THR A 145 13.70 -0.71 1.75
C THR A 145 14.76 0.32 2.10
N LYS A 146 14.36 1.58 2.30
CA LYS A 146 15.24 2.66 2.72
C LYS A 146 14.44 3.64 3.58
N ALA A 147 14.91 3.88 4.80
CA ALA A 147 14.35 4.91 5.67
C ALA A 147 14.79 6.31 5.21
N PRO A 148 14.04 7.37 5.57
CA PRO A 148 14.51 8.74 5.48
C PRO A 148 15.77 8.96 6.32
N ASP A 149 16.56 9.97 5.99
CA ASP A 149 17.79 10.28 6.71
C ASP A 149 17.50 10.60 8.19
N GLY A 150 18.28 9.99 9.09
CA GLY A 150 18.11 10.14 10.54
C GLY A 150 16.97 9.30 11.12
N PHE A 151 16.47 8.29 10.40
CA PHE A 151 15.44 7.36 10.87
C PHE A 151 15.87 5.90 10.76
N ILE A 152 15.37 5.09 11.68
CA ILE A 152 15.64 3.64 11.72
C ILE A 152 14.77 2.93 10.67
N LEU A 153 15.39 2.08 9.85
CA LEU A 153 14.70 1.20 8.90
C LEU A 153 13.86 0.13 9.65
N PRO A 154 12.54 0.06 9.43
CA PRO A 154 11.72 -0.99 10.00
C PRO A 154 12.11 -2.40 9.52
N THR A 155 11.99 -3.40 10.40
CA THR A 155 12.28 -4.81 10.07
C THR A 155 11.07 -5.58 9.53
N LYS A 156 9.86 -5.00 9.64
CA LYS A 156 8.60 -5.61 9.19
C LYS A 156 7.94 -4.69 8.18
N GLY A 157 7.31 -5.27 7.17
CA GLY A 157 6.45 -4.51 6.27
C GLY A 157 5.11 -4.18 6.90
N VAL A 158 4.38 -3.30 6.22
CA VAL A 158 3.04 -2.86 6.61
C VAL A 158 2.02 -3.62 5.78
N PRO A 159 1.24 -4.55 6.36
CA PRO A 159 0.20 -5.24 5.62
C PRO A 159 -0.92 -4.26 5.25
N PHE A 160 -1.45 -4.39 4.04
CA PHE A 160 -2.59 -3.59 3.59
C PHE A 160 -3.48 -4.38 2.63
N LYS A 161 -4.75 -4.00 2.60
CA LYS A 161 -5.76 -4.56 1.72
C LYS A 161 -6.17 -3.55 0.67
N VAL A 162 -6.25 -3.99 -0.58
CA VAL A 162 -6.87 -3.26 -1.69
C VAL A 162 -8.27 -3.84 -1.89
N ALA A 163 -9.28 -2.98 -1.80
CA ALA A 163 -10.68 -3.34 -1.97
C ALA A 163 -11.46 -2.12 -2.47
N LEU A 164 -12.77 -2.30 -2.72
CA LEU A 164 -13.62 -1.20 -3.12
C LEU A 164 -13.54 -0.04 -2.11
N ASN A 165 -13.35 1.18 -2.63
CA ASN A 165 -13.21 2.43 -1.89
C ASN A 165 -11.93 2.58 -1.04
N THR A 166 -10.97 1.64 -1.11
CA THR A 166 -9.71 1.81 -0.36
C THR A 166 -8.83 2.95 -0.88
N TRP A 167 -9.09 3.41 -2.11
CA TRP A 167 -8.36 4.52 -2.74
C TRP A 167 -8.95 5.91 -2.42
N THR A 168 -10.28 6.00 -2.35
CA THR A 168 -11.03 7.25 -2.16
C THR A 168 -11.32 7.56 -0.70
N ALA A 169 -11.26 6.56 0.19
CA ALA A 169 -11.44 6.75 1.62
C ALA A 169 -10.36 7.68 2.20
N THR A 170 -10.74 8.94 2.43
CA THR A 170 -9.85 9.97 3.00
C THR A 170 -9.62 9.73 4.50
N ASP A 171 -10.61 9.16 5.18
CA ASP A 171 -10.56 8.82 6.61
C ASP A 171 -9.76 7.54 6.92
N GLN A 172 -9.20 6.86 5.91
CA GLN A 172 -8.45 5.61 6.05
C GLN A 172 -7.02 5.69 5.52
N LEU A 173 -6.44 6.89 5.48
CA LEU A 173 -5.05 7.07 5.12
C LEU A 173 -4.15 6.28 6.08
N THR A 174 -3.50 5.24 5.56
CA THR A 174 -2.69 4.35 6.39
C THR A 174 -1.37 5.03 6.69
N THR A 175 -1.15 5.37 7.95
CA THR A 175 0.05 6.08 8.41
C THR A 175 1.18 5.10 8.70
N ILE A 176 2.38 5.39 8.21
CA ILE A 176 3.59 4.58 8.35
C ILE A 176 4.63 5.40 9.12
N LYS A 177 4.90 4.98 10.35
CA LYS A 177 5.75 5.70 11.31
C LYS A 177 7.18 5.16 11.29
N ASN A 178 8.18 6.05 11.21
CA ASN A 178 9.57 5.70 11.52
C ASN A 178 10.00 6.30 12.85
N ILE A 179 10.96 5.64 13.48
CA ILE A 179 11.54 6.09 14.75
C ILE A 179 12.84 6.84 14.42
N PRO A 180 13.04 8.09 14.91
CA PRO A 180 14.29 8.81 14.74
C PRO A 180 15.49 8.05 15.32
N GLU A 181 16.64 8.12 14.65
CA GLU A 181 17.90 7.58 15.16
C GLU A 181 18.30 8.28 16.47
N GLY A 182 18.73 7.49 17.46
CA GLY A 182 19.04 8.01 18.80
C GLY A 182 17.81 8.31 19.68
N GLY A 183 16.60 8.27 19.10
CA GLY A 183 15.35 8.27 19.87
C GLY A 183 15.13 6.90 20.50
N LEU A 184 15.04 6.84 21.83
CA LEU A 184 14.50 5.65 22.49
C LEU A 184 13.01 5.52 22.15
N PRO A 185 12.48 4.32 21.90
CA PRO A 185 11.04 4.14 21.83
C PRO A 185 10.45 4.68 23.14
N SER A 186 9.50 5.61 23.04
CA SER A 186 8.76 6.10 24.20
C SER A 186 7.92 4.95 24.76
N THR A 187 8.53 4.14 25.63
CA THR A 187 7.88 3.07 26.38
C THR A 187 7.14 3.61 27.60
N GLY A 188 7.07 4.93 27.74
CA GLY A 188 6.43 5.63 28.83
C GLY A 188 5.01 6.07 28.51
N GLY A 189 4.06 5.14 28.49
CA GLY A 189 2.64 5.52 28.61
C GLY A 189 2.39 6.34 29.90
N PRO A 190 1.22 6.99 30.06
CA PRO A 190 0.92 7.83 31.24
C PRO A 190 1.17 7.16 32.60
N GLY A 191 1.16 5.82 32.66
CA GLY A 191 1.41 5.04 33.87
C GLY A 191 2.81 5.22 34.48
N ILE A 192 3.86 5.50 33.70
CA ILE A 192 5.22 5.63 34.29
C ILE A 192 5.36 6.89 35.14
N ILE A 193 4.65 7.96 34.77
CA ILE A 193 4.66 9.22 35.51
C ILE A 193 4.09 9.01 36.91
N LEU A 194 3.05 8.17 37.03
CA LEU A 194 2.49 7.78 38.33
C LEU A 194 3.50 7.03 39.19
N PHE A 195 4.25 6.09 38.61
CA PHE A 195 5.28 5.33 39.33
C PHE A 195 6.46 6.22 39.77
N LEU A 196 6.90 7.16 38.93
CA LEU A 196 7.95 8.12 39.27
C LEU A 196 7.50 9.06 40.38
N LEU A 197 6.27 9.58 40.33
CA LEU A 197 5.69 10.40 41.40
C LEU A 197 5.55 9.64 42.72
N ALA A 198 5.04 8.41 42.67
CA ALA A 198 4.91 7.55 43.85
C ALA A 198 6.29 7.23 44.46
N GLY A 199 7.28 6.88 43.63
CA GLY A 199 8.66 6.65 44.08
C GLY A 199 9.28 7.90 44.70
N PHE A 200 9.07 9.07 44.11
CA PHE A 200 9.53 10.34 44.65
C PHE A 200 8.87 10.67 46.00
N LEU A 201 7.58 10.38 46.17
CA LEU A 201 6.87 10.55 47.44
C LEU A 201 7.42 9.64 48.54
N VAL A 202 7.68 8.36 48.24
CA VAL A 202 8.27 7.41 49.19
C VAL A 202 9.68 7.85 49.61
N MET A 203 10.51 8.26 48.64
CA MET A 203 11.87 8.77 48.90
C MET A 203 11.84 10.04 49.76
N SER A 204 10.93 10.97 49.46
CA SER A 204 10.74 12.20 50.22
C SER A 204 10.29 11.91 51.65
N GLY A 205 9.30 11.03 51.83
CA GLY A 205 8.82 10.60 53.14
C GLY A 205 9.90 9.92 53.98
N GLY A 206 10.70 9.04 53.35
CA GLY A 206 11.84 8.39 54.00
C GLY A 206 12.93 9.39 54.44
N ALA A 207 13.24 10.39 53.61
CA ALA A 207 14.22 11.43 53.96
C ALA A 207 13.74 12.33 55.12
N VAL A 208 12.45 12.70 55.13
CA VAL A 208 11.83 13.44 56.23
C VAL A 208 11.86 12.59 57.51
N TRP A 209 11.43 11.32 57.44
CA TRP A 209 11.46 10.42 58.58
C TRP A 209 12.88 10.21 59.11
N TYR A 210 13.87 10.05 58.24
CA TYR A 210 15.27 9.92 58.65
C TYR A 210 15.79 11.19 59.36
N LYS A 211 15.44 12.37 58.85
CA LYS A 211 15.89 13.66 59.40
C LYS A 211 15.21 14.01 60.73
N PHE A 212 13.94 13.64 60.91
CA PHE A 212 13.14 14.06 62.07
C PHE A 212 12.85 12.93 63.07
N GLY A 213 12.95 11.66 62.67
CA GLY A 213 12.68 10.49 63.52
C GLY A 213 13.81 10.10 64.48
N LYS A 214 15.02 10.68 64.32
CA LYS A 214 16.16 10.45 65.24
C LYS A 214 16.19 11.38 66.47
N ARG A 215 15.13 12.14 66.73
CA ARG A 215 15.01 12.90 67.99
C ARG A 215 14.55 11.95 69.11
N VAL A 216 15.51 11.25 69.73
CA VAL A 216 15.28 10.49 70.97
C VAL A 216 15.00 11.52 72.08
N PRO A 217 13.86 11.46 72.78
CA PRO A 217 13.64 12.31 73.94
C PRO A 217 14.59 11.89 75.07
N ALA A 218 15.29 12.87 75.63
CA ALA A 218 16.09 12.74 76.85
C ALA A 218 15.21 12.67 78.10
#